data_AF-A0A2L2Z2W9-F1
#
_entry.id   AF-A0A2L2Z2W9-F1
#
_cell.length_a   1.000
_cell.length_b   1.000
_cell.length_c   1.000
_cell.angle_alpha   90.00
_cell.angle_beta   90.00
_cell.angle_gamma   90.00
#
_symmetry.space_group_name_H-M   'P 1'
#
loop_
_entity.id
_entity.type
_entity.pdbx_description
1 polymer ?
#
loop_
_entity_poly.entity_id
_entity_poly.type
_entity_poly.pdbx_seq_one_letter_code
_entity_poly.pdbx_strand_id
1 'polypeptide(L)' 'GATQFFFKESTIPTFKRMWAFMQSARPSVFVESNSKGVERVKKENYAFLMESTSIEYIVERECELTQIGSLLANEGY' A
#
# COMPACT_ATOMS: atom_id res chain seq x y z
N GLY A 1 -8.57 -2.12 6.57
CA GLY A 1 -8.82 -2.29 5.12
C GLY A 1 -8.30 -3.64 4.64
N ALA A 2 -8.77 -4.13 3.50
CA ALA A 2 -8.43 -5.46 2.96
C ALA A 2 -6.91 -5.68 2.82
N THR A 3 -6.19 -4.73 2.22
CA THR A 3 -4.72 -4.78 2.09
C THR A 3 -4.00 -4.93 3.43
N GLN A 4 -4.45 -4.23 4.48
CA GLN A 4 -3.87 -4.35 5.82
C GLN A 4 -4.08 -5.74 6.40
N PHE A 5 -5.26 -6.32 6.20
CA PHE A 5 -5.59 -7.67 6.65
C PHE A 5 -4.76 -8.72 5.90
N PHE A 6 -4.55 -8.55 4.59
CA PHE A 6 -3.68 -9.43 3.80
C PHE A 6 -2.28 -9.54 4.40
N PHE A 7 -1.63 -8.43 4.76
CA PHE A 7 -0.31 -8.48 5.37
C PHE A 7 -0.31 -9.09 6.77
N LYS A 8 -1.36 -8.82 7.55
CA LYS A 8 -1.52 -9.37 8.91
C LYS A 8 -1.63 -10.89 8.91
N GLU A 9 -2.44 -11.45 8.00
CA GLU A 9 -2.72 -12.89 7.94
C GLU A 9 -1.80 -13.65 6.99
N SER A 10 -0.91 -12.96 6.28
CA SER A 10 -0.04 -13.60 5.31
C SER A 10 0.86 -14.66 5.96
N THR A 11 0.95 -15.83 5.33
CA THR A 11 1.88 -16.90 5.73
C THR A 11 3.26 -16.77 5.08
N ILE A 12 3.37 -15.94 4.03
CA ILE A 12 4.59 -15.76 3.23
C ILE A 12 5.64 -15.00 4.06
N PRO A 13 6.88 -15.53 4.22
CA PRO A 13 7.89 -14.93 5.09
C PRO A 13 8.19 -13.46 4.80
N THR A 14 8.25 -13.08 3.52
CA THR A 14 8.48 -11.69 3.09
C THR A 14 7.38 -10.75 3.59
N PHE A 15 6.11 -11.13 3.42
CA PHE A 15 4.98 -10.30 3.84
C PHE A 15 4.81 -10.26 5.37
N LYS A 16 5.15 -11.34 6.07
CA LYS A 16 5.25 -11.33 7.54
C LYS A 16 6.29 -10.33 8.04
N ARG A 17 7.47 -10.27 7.41
CA ARG A 17 8.51 -9.29 7.75
C ARG A 17 8.05 -7.86 7.49
N MET A 18 7.40 -7.62 6.35
CA MET A 18 6.80 -6.32 6.04
C MET A 18 5.76 -5.92 7.08
N TRP A 19 4.87 -6.83 7.49
CA TRP A 19 3.88 -6.59 8.54
C TRP A 19 4.51 -6.27 9.91
N ALA A 20 5.53 -7.03 10.31
CA ALA A 20 6.25 -6.75 11.55
C ALA A 20 6.91 -5.36 11.54
N PHE A 21 7.49 -4.94 10.41
CA PHE A 21 7.99 -3.58 10.22
C PHE A 21 6.86 -2.55 10.33
N MET A 22 5.76 -2.74 9.60
CA MET A 22 4.62 -1.80 9.63
C MET A 22 4.07 -1.60 11.04
N GLN A 23 3.99 -2.66 11.86
CA GLN A 23 3.51 -2.57 13.24
C GLN A 23 4.50 -1.90 14.21
N SER A 24 5.80 -2.06 14.00
CA SER A 24 6.83 -1.56 14.92
C SER A 24 7.34 -0.16 14.57
N ALA A 25 7.08 0.32 13.36
CA ALA A 25 7.53 1.61 12.88
C ALA A 25 7.01 2.77 13.74
N ARG A 26 7.93 3.64 14.17
CA ARG A 26 7.63 4.91 14.84
C ARG A 26 8.41 6.04 14.15
N PRO A 27 7.72 7.04 13.57
CA PRO A 27 6.27 7.25 13.54
C PRO A 27 5.52 6.20 12.71
N SER A 28 4.19 6.11 12.91
CA SER A 28 3.34 5.14 12.21
C SER A 28 3.42 5.31 10.69
N VAL A 29 3.53 4.18 9.98
CA VAL A 29 3.44 4.14 8.52
C VAL A 29 1.98 4.04 8.04
N PHE A 30 1.04 3.68 8.92
CA PHE A 30 -0.37 3.62 8.55
C PHE A 30 -0.94 5.02 8.32
N VAL A 31 -1.86 5.10 7.35
CA VAL A 31 -2.60 6.31 7.00
C VAL A 31 -4.10 6.05 7.14
N GLU A 32 -4.87 7.11 7.35
CA GLU A 32 -6.32 7.02 7.62
C GLU A 32 -7.14 6.76 6.36
N SER A 33 -6.65 7.16 5.17
CA SER A 33 -7.37 7.04 3.90
C SER A 33 -6.43 6.92 2.69
N ASN A 34 -6.97 6.48 1.56
CA ASN A 34 -6.23 6.43 0.30
C ASN A 34 -5.75 7.82 -0.14
N SER A 35 -6.57 8.86 0.02
CA SER A 35 -6.18 10.24 -0.33
C SER A 35 -4.99 10.72 0.49
N LYS A 36 -4.94 10.40 1.80
CA LYS A 36 -3.79 10.69 2.65
C LYS A 36 -2.57 9.86 2.30
N GLY A 37 -2.77 8.61 1.88
CA GLY A 37 -1.70 7.77 1.32
C GLY A 37 -1.07 8.41 0.09
N VAL A 38 -1.88 8.82 -0.89
CA VAL A 38 -1.43 9.50 -2.12
C VAL A 38 -0.71 10.81 -1.81
N GLU A 39 -1.28 11.64 -0.93
CA GLU A 39 -0.65 12.90 -0.51
C GLU A 39 0.74 12.65 0.11
N ARG A 40 0.89 11.59 0.91
CA ARG A 40 2.15 11.22 1.55
C ARG A 40 3.18 10.72 0.55
N VAL A 41 2.78 9.90 -0.44
CA VAL A 41 3.67 9.42 -1.52
C VAL A 41 4.27 10.60 -2.29
N LYS A 42 3.49 11.65 -2.55
CA LYS A 42 3.97 12.83 -3.28
C LYS A 42 4.95 13.69 -2.49
N LYS A 43 4.88 13.67 -1.16
CA LYS A 43 5.63 14.59 -0.28
C LYS A 43 6.83 13.95 0.40
N GLU A 44 6.82 12.64 0.57
CA GLU A 44 7.81 11.87 1.32
C GLU A 44 8.34 10.72 0.46
N ASN A 45 9.47 10.14 0.87
CA ASN A 45 9.94 8.87 0.31
C ASN A 45 9.10 7.71 0.87
N TYR A 46 7.85 7.60 0.40
CA TYR A 46 6.84 6.68 0.91
C TYR A 46 6.21 5.90 -0.25
N ALA A 47 6.11 4.58 -0.10
CA ALA A 47 5.36 3.71 -1.01
C ALA A 47 4.04 3.31 -0.36
N PHE A 48 2.94 3.40 -1.12
CA PHE A 48 1.61 3.08 -0.62
C PHE A 48 1.02 1.87 -1.34
N LEU A 49 0.47 0.95 -0.56
CA LEU A 49 -0.14 -0.29 -1.05
C LEU A 49 -1.66 -0.11 -1.01
N MET A 50 -2.29 -0.18 -2.17
CA MET A 50 -3.75 -0.09 -2.34
C MET A 50 -4.21 -1.04 -3.45
N GLU A 51 -5.52 -1.12 -3.67
CA GLU A 51 -6.14 -1.92 -4.74
C GLU A 51 -5.76 -1.39 -6.13
N SER A 52 -5.51 -2.29 -7.09
CA SER A 52 -5.04 -1.93 -8.44
C SER A 52 -5.98 -0.98 -9.18
N THR A 53 -7.29 -1.20 -9.10
CA THR A 53 -8.31 -0.33 -9.71
C THR A 53 -8.19 1.11 -9.22
N SER A 54 -7.90 1.29 -7.93
CA SER A 54 -7.64 2.60 -7.33
C SER A 54 -6.31 3.19 -7.81
N ILE A 55 -5.25 2.38 -7.93
CA ILE A 55 -3.94 2.83 -8.44
C ILE A 55 -4.06 3.31 -9.87
N GLU A 56 -4.66 2.50 -10.75
CA GLU A 56 -4.84 2.81 -12.17
C GLU A 56 -5.55 4.14 -12.35
N TYR A 57 -6.69 4.33 -11.65
CA TYR A 57 -7.44 5.59 -11.67
C TYR A 57 -6.62 6.81 -11.23
N ILE A 58 -5.77 6.65 -10.20
CA ILE A 58 -4.95 7.74 -9.67
C ILE A 58 -3.79 8.06 -10.61
N VAL A 59 -3.06 7.05 -11.09
CA VAL A 59 -1.89 7.22 -11.96
C VAL A 59 -2.27 7.79 -13.33
N GLU A 60 -3.45 7.44 -13.87
CA GLU A 60 -3.99 8.08 -15.09
C GLU A 60 -4.18 9.60 -14.97
N ARG A 61 -4.36 10.11 -13.75
CA ARG A 61 -4.62 11.53 -13.46
C ARG A 61 -3.42 12.26 -12.90
N GLU A 62 -2.48 11.54 -12.32
CA GLU A 62 -1.37 12.06 -11.54
C GLU A 62 -0.06 11.54 -12.11
N CYS A 63 0.46 12.21 -13.14
CA CYS A 63 1.64 11.78 -13.90
C CYS A 63 2.93 11.65 -13.07
N GLU A 64 2.97 12.23 -11.87
CA GLU A 64 4.10 12.12 -10.93
C GLU A 64 4.11 10.79 -10.17
N LEU A 65 3.06 9.99 -10.28
CA LEU A 65 2.92 8.70 -9.62
C LEU A 65 3.12 7.56 -10.61
N THR A 66 3.74 6.49 -10.14
CA THR A 66 3.95 5.28 -10.93
C THR A 66 3.58 4.06 -10.12
N GLN A 67 2.87 3.12 -10.73
CA GLN A 67 2.68 1.79 -10.15
C GLN A 67 3.99 1.00 -10.20
N ILE A 68 4.34 0.36 -9.08
CA ILE A 68 5.54 -0.46 -8.97
C ILE A 68 5.14 -1.91 -8.68
N GLY A 69 5.71 -2.83 -9.47
CA GLY A 69 5.51 -4.27 -9.29
C GLY A 69 4.19 -4.80 -9.81
N SER A 70 3.88 -6.05 -9.44
CA SER A 70 2.67 -6.77 -9.82
C SER A 70 1.64 -6.81 -8.68
N LEU A 71 0.45 -7.32 -9.00
CA LEU A 71 -0.58 -7.62 -8.02
C LEU A 71 -0.02 -8.54 -6.91
N LEU A 72 -0.23 -8.14 -5.66
CA LEU A 72 0.25 -8.87 -4.47
C LEU A 72 -0.78 -9.89 -3.95
N ALA A 73 -2.05 -9.59 -4.20
CA ALA A 73 -3.19 -10.43 -3.87
C ALA A 73 -4.22 -10.29 -5.00
N ASN A 74 -4.86 -11.39 -5.36
CA ASN A 74 -6.02 -11.38 -6.24
C ASN A 74 -7.25 -11.64 -5.36
N GLU A 75 -7.98 -10.59 -4.99
CA GLU A 75 -9.31 -10.76 -4.42
C GLU A 75 -10.24 -11.08 -5.60
N GLY A 76 -10.45 -12.37 -5.86
CA GLY A 76 -11.43 -12.80 -6.85
C GLY A 76 -12.83 -12.40 -6.37
N TYR A 77 -13.52 -11.60 -7.18
CA TYR A 77 -14.96 -11.37 -7.06
C TYR A 77 -15.76 -12.53 -7.65
#